data_AF-A0A2V6MED1-F1
#
_entry.id   AF-A0A2V6MED1-F1
#
_cell.length_a   1.000
_cell.length_b   1.000
_cell.length_c   1.000
_cell.angle_alpha   90.00
_cell.angle_beta   90.00
_cell.angle_gamma   90.00
#
_symmetry.space_group_name_H-M   'P 1'
#
loop_
_entity.id
_entity.type
_entity.pdbx_description
1 polymer ?
#
loop_
_entity_poly.entity_id
_entity_poly.type
_entity_poly.pdbx_seq_one_letter_code
_entity_poly.pdbx_strand_id
1 'polypeptide(L)'
;MKKRLVAAAIFAAHSAALNATPIEITLGSARITPFFATPFNDVNGVSLNGQSLSLNFVFTDNFIRLLPSPGFPQTAVNFDISVALHTNANGLAGFASGTGFIFDQTGQPLQAPVVLGSAASDDGAIFLGLFPLLDEAPTNTRFYGFNMDITLPNNPGFEVTDEDLRLFGGQIQVADQVIQGQFGIGLQVADTGSTAIELVFALLVLSATSKLRVLSRH
;
A
#
# COMPACT_ATOMS: atom_id res chain seq x y z
N MET A 1 19.35 13.37 -33.61
CA MET A 1 19.77 13.66 -32.22
C MET A 1 18.64 13.35 -31.21
N LYS A 2 18.18 12.09 -31.08
CA LYS A 2 17.02 11.71 -30.22
C LYS A 2 17.31 10.63 -29.17
N LYS A 3 18.54 10.12 -29.06
CA LYS A 3 18.90 9.01 -28.15
C LYS A 3 19.54 9.44 -26.82
N ARG A 4 19.71 10.73 -26.56
CA ARG A 4 20.34 11.24 -25.32
C ARG A 4 19.35 11.71 -24.24
N LEU A 5 18.08 11.92 -24.58
CA LEU A 5 17.06 12.37 -23.62
C LEU A 5 16.51 11.22 -22.75
N VAL A 6 16.53 9.98 -23.26
CA VAL A 6 16.01 8.81 -22.52
C VAL A 6 16.96 8.40 -21.38
N ALA A 7 18.27 8.47 -21.59
CA ALA A 7 19.24 8.13 -20.55
C ALA A 7 19.25 9.12 -19.37
N ALA A 8 18.99 10.40 -19.63
CA ALA A 8 18.90 11.42 -18.58
C ALA A 8 17.65 11.25 -17.70
N ALA A 9 16.51 10.84 -18.29
CA ALA A 9 15.29 10.53 -17.53
C ALA A 9 15.44 9.25 -16.67
N ILE A 10 16.12 8.22 -17.20
CA ILE A 10 16.38 6.97 -16.46
C ILE A 10 17.36 7.20 -15.30
N PHE A 11 18.41 8.03 -15.49
CA PHE A 11 19.33 8.37 -14.41
C PHE A 11 18.69 9.28 -13.36
N ALA A 12 17.86 10.26 -13.76
CA ALA A 12 17.16 11.13 -12.82
C ALA A 12 16.16 10.37 -11.93
N ALA A 13 15.45 9.39 -12.49
CA ALA A 13 14.57 8.49 -11.73
C ALA A 13 15.35 7.58 -10.77
N HIS A 14 16.53 7.09 -11.15
CA HIS A 14 17.38 6.26 -10.27
C HIS A 14 18.07 7.08 -9.17
N SER A 15 18.40 8.35 -9.41
CA SER A 15 19.08 9.19 -8.41
C SER A 15 18.15 9.76 -7.34
N ALA A 16 16.83 9.86 -7.59
CA ALA A 16 15.86 10.16 -6.54
C ALA A 16 15.71 8.98 -5.56
N ALA A 17 15.77 7.75 -6.07
CA ALA A 17 15.69 6.53 -5.26
C ALA A 17 16.93 6.26 -4.37
N LEU A 18 18.06 6.95 -4.59
CA LEU A 18 19.33 6.69 -3.90
C LEU A 18 19.52 7.45 -2.58
N ASN A 19 18.62 8.39 -2.23
CA ASN A 19 18.68 9.17 -0.99
C ASN A 19 17.46 9.01 -0.08
N ALA A 20 16.44 8.24 -0.50
CA ALA A 20 15.27 8.00 0.33
C ALA A 20 15.61 6.95 1.40
N THR A 21 15.38 7.28 2.67
CA THR A 21 15.56 6.32 3.76
C THR A 21 14.54 5.19 3.58
N PRO A 22 14.99 3.93 3.45
CA PRO A 22 14.07 2.80 3.37
C PRO A 22 13.44 2.58 4.74
N ILE A 23 12.10 2.57 4.78
CA ILE A 23 11.29 2.24 5.95
C ILE A 23 10.75 0.84 5.72
N GLU A 24 11.27 -0.12 6.46
CA GLU A 24 10.89 -1.53 6.31
C GLU A 24 9.61 -1.85 7.07
N ILE A 25 8.63 -2.41 6.37
CA ILE A 25 7.32 -2.74 6.92
C ILE A 25 7.06 -4.24 6.78
N THR A 26 6.79 -4.91 7.90
CA THR A 26 6.37 -6.31 7.92
C THR A 26 4.84 -6.38 7.94
N LEU A 27 4.23 -6.94 6.90
CA LEU A 27 2.76 -7.03 6.76
C LEU A 27 2.16 -8.21 7.53
N GLY A 28 2.98 -9.20 7.86
CA GLY A 28 2.60 -10.42 8.55
C GLY A 28 1.88 -11.41 7.63
N SER A 29 1.14 -12.34 8.23
CA SER A 29 0.52 -13.45 7.48
C SER A 29 -0.44 -12.98 6.39
N ALA A 30 -0.40 -13.69 5.27
CA ALA A 30 -1.27 -13.43 4.13
C ALA A 30 -2.76 -13.58 4.51
N ARG A 31 -3.58 -12.64 4.06
CA ARG A 31 -5.01 -12.52 4.42
C ARG A 31 -5.72 -11.52 3.52
N ILE A 32 -7.04 -11.57 3.52
CA ILE A 32 -7.89 -10.49 3.02
C ILE A 32 -8.38 -9.68 4.23
N THR A 33 -8.23 -8.37 4.18
CA THR A 33 -8.54 -7.51 5.33
C THR A 33 -9.02 -6.13 4.88
N PRO A 34 -9.89 -5.47 5.67
CA PRO A 34 -10.25 -4.08 5.41
C PRO A 34 -9.24 -3.07 5.98
N PHE A 35 -8.29 -3.52 6.81
CA PHE A 35 -7.43 -2.61 7.57
C PHE A 35 -6.07 -3.25 7.92
N PHE A 36 -5.03 -2.44 7.87
CA PHE A 36 -3.72 -2.74 8.43
C PHE A 36 -3.15 -1.48 9.08
N ALA A 37 -2.46 -1.64 10.20
CA ALA A 37 -1.68 -0.57 10.80
C ALA A 37 -0.43 -1.11 11.46
N THR A 38 0.61 -0.30 11.45
CA THR A 38 1.86 -0.54 12.16
C THR A 38 2.53 0.78 12.49
N PRO A 39 3.16 0.92 13.66
CA PRO A 39 4.06 2.03 13.91
C PRO A 39 5.34 1.88 13.08
N PHE A 40 6.04 2.99 12.89
CA PHE A 40 7.44 3.08 12.45
C PHE A 40 8.10 4.27 13.16
N ASN A 41 9.42 4.44 13.09
CA ASN A 41 10.12 5.44 13.92
C ASN A 41 11.26 6.20 13.24
N ASP A 42 11.33 6.13 11.91
CA ASP A 42 12.43 6.62 11.09
C ASP A 42 12.51 8.16 10.97
N VAL A 43 11.47 8.89 11.36
CA VAL A 43 11.42 10.36 11.31
C VAL A 43 11.19 11.00 12.68
N ASN A 44 11.32 10.23 13.76
CA ASN A 44 11.28 10.74 15.12
C ASN A 44 12.40 11.75 15.41
N GLY A 45 12.02 12.83 16.11
CA GLY A 45 12.89 13.95 16.42
C GLY A 45 13.14 14.89 15.23
N VAL A 46 12.52 14.67 14.08
CA VAL A 46 12.61 15.60 12.95
C VAL A 46 11.79 16.85 13.27
N SER A 47 12.47 18.00 13.42
CA SER A 47 11.82 19.29 13.64
C SER A 47 11.05 19.78 12.40
N LEU A 48 9.96 20.51 12.58
CA LEU A 48 9.14 21.01 11.48
C LEU A 48 9.70 22.34 10.93
N ASN A 49 10.75 22.29 10.11
CA ASN A 49 11.45 23.49 9.59
C ASN A 49 11.12 23.82 8.13
N GLY A 50 10.02 23.29 7.57
CA GLY A 50 9.71 23.48 6.15
C GLY A 50 10.56 22.64 5.19
N GLN A 51 11.33 21.68 5.70
CA GLN A 51 12.21 20.84 4.88
C GLN A 51 11.44 19.74 4.15
N SER A 52 12.04 19.25 3.07
CA SER A 52 11.54 18.10 2.34
C SER A 52 12.18 16.80 2.84
N LEU A 53 11.39 15.73 2.87
CA LEU A 53 11.79 14.36 3.18
C LEU A 53 11.33 13.44 2.06
N SER A 54 12.13 12.43 1.72
CA SER A 54 11.73 11.34 0.83
C SER A 54 11.67 10.06 1.64
N LEU A 55 10.45 9.53 1.81
CA LEU A 55 10.16 8.35 2.62
C LEU A 55 9.84 7.18 1.70
N ASN A 56 10.61 6.09 1.80
CA ASN A 56 10.45 4.93 0.93
C ASN A 56 10.04 3.71 1.73
N PHE A 57 8.74 3.40 1.77
CA PHE A 57 8.20 2.27 2.51
C PHE A 57 8.29 0.99 1.69
N VAL A 58 8.95 -0.03 2.22
CA VAL A 58 9.18 -1.32 1.54
C VAL A 58 8.56 -2.43 2.36
N PHE A 59 7.68 -3.23 1.75
CA PHE A 59 7.12 -4.43 2.39
C PHE A 59 8.11 -5.59 2.31
N THR A 60 8.52 -6.13 3.45
CA THR A 60 9.66 -7.07 3.53
C THR A 60 9.26 -8.55 3.40
N ASP A 61 8.03 -8.91 3.76
CA ASP A 61 7.57 -10.30 3.84
C ASP A 61 6.44 -10.63 2.85
N ASN A 62 5.61 -9.66 2.49
CA ASN A 62 4.47 -9.80 1.59
C ASN A 62 4.29 -8.54 0.72
N PHE A 63 3.27 -8.53 -0.13
CA PHE A 63 2.85 -7.37 -0.90
C PHE A 63 1.38 -7.05 -0.62
N ILE A 64 0.95 -5.84 -0.98
CA ILE A 64 -0.47 -5.50 -1.00
C ILE A 64 -1.04 -5.78 -2.37
N ARG A 65 -2.23 -6.36 -2.38
CA ARG A 65 -3.02 -6.64 -3.58
C ARG A 65 -4.31 -5.85 -3.54
N LEU A 66 -4.48 -4.96 -4.52
CA LEU A 66 -5.78 -4.35 -4.82
C LEU A 66 -6.68 -5.41 -5.45
N LEU A 67 -7.90 -5.52 -4.95
CA LEU A 67 -8.88 -6.52 -5.36
C LEU A 67 -9.88 -5.90 -6.35
N PRO A 68 -10.06 -6.48 -7.54
CA PRO A 68 -10.83 -5.86 -8.60
C PRO A 68 -12.35 -5.91 -8.35
N SER A 69 -13.05 -4.90 -8.87
CA SER A 69 -14.52 -4.86 -8.97
C SER A 69 -15.01 -5.74 -10.13
N PRO A 70 -16.26 -6.28 -10.12
CA PRO A 70 -17.30 -6.18 -9.09
C PRO A 70 -17.41 -7.39 -8.15
N GLY A 71 -16.41 -8.27 -8.09
CA GLY A 71 -16.43 -9.45 -7.20
C GLY A 71 -16.22 -9.08 -5.74
N PHE A 72 -16.81 -9.81 -4.79
CA PHE A 72 -16.45 -9.68 -3.38
C PHE A 72 -15.50 -10.80 -2.97
N PRO A 73 -14.41 -10.48 -2.26
CA PRO A 73 -14.01 -9.14 -1.78
C PRO A 73 -13.43 -8.23 -2.88
N GLN A 74 -13.70 -6.92 -2.80
CA GLN A 74 -13.12 -5.88 -3.67
C GLN A 74 -12.54 -4.74 -2.85
N THR A 75 -11.55 -4.05 -3.42
CA THR A 75 -11.00 -2.82 -2.88
C THR A 75 -11.84 -1.64 -3.34
N ALA A 76 -12.20 -0.75 -2.42
CA ALA A 76 -12.96 0.45 -2.78
C ALA A 76 -12.08 1.44 -3.54
N VAL A 77 -12.71 2.28 -4.37
CA VAL A 77 -11.99 3.30 -5.15
C VAL A 77 -11.23 4.30 -4.26
N ASN A 78 -11.69 4.53 -3.04
CA ASN A 78 -11.05 5.38 -2.04
C ASN A 78 -10.14 4.60 -1.08
N PHE A 79 -9.52 3.50 -1.54
CA PHE A 79 -8.44 2.86 -0.81
C PHE A 79 -7.35 3.89 -0.46
N ASP A 80 -6.95 3.88 0.81
CA ASP A 80 -6.11 4.93 1.40
C ASP A 80 -4.87 4.31 2.05
N ILE A 81 -3.71 4.84 1.67
CA ILE A 81 -2.43 4.66 2.35
C ILE A 81 -2.19 5.94 3.15
N SER A 82 -2.39 5.86 4.46
CA SER A 82 -2.28 6.99 5.38
C SER A 82 -1.02 6.87 6.22
N VAL A 83 -0.18 7.91 6.17
CA VAL A 83 0.94 8.11 7.10
C VAL A 83 0.55 9.21 8.08
N ALA A 84 0.60 8.91 9.38
CA ALA A 84 0.43 9.88 10.44
C ALA A 84 1.79 10.21 11.06
N LEU A 85 2.08 11.50 11.21
CA LEU A 85 3.21 12.03 11.96
C LEU A 85 2.66 12.74 13.19
N HIS A 86 2.81 12.15 14.36
CA HIS A 86 2.45 12.75 15.63
C HIS A 86 3.56 13.70 16.06
N THR A 87 3.20 14.84 16.64
CA THR A 87 4.18 15.86 17.05
C THR A 87 3.98 16.23 18.51
N ASN A 88 4.93 16.95 19.08
CA ASN A 88 4.80 17.55 20.40
C ASN A 88 3.93 18.82 20.44
N ALA A 89 3.21 19.14 19.36
CA ALA A 89 2.29 20.28 19.33
C ALA A 89 1.02 20.00 20.15
N ASN A 90 0.54 21.02 20.86
CA ASN A 90 -0.78 21.00 21.53
C ASN A 90 -1.74 21.92 20.75
N GLY A 91 -2.17 21.43 19.60
CA GLY A 91 -2.92 22.17 18.57
C GLY A 91 -2.44 21.80 17.17
N LEU A 92 -2.87 22.55 16.16
CA LEU A 92 -2.49 22.30 14.77
C LEU A 92 -0.98 22.54 14.55
N ALA A 93 -0.22 21.47 14.31
CA ALA A 93 1.20 21.54 13.96
C ALA A 93 1.44 22.19 12.58
N GLY A 94 0.45 22.08 11.68
CA GLY A 94 0.47 22.57 10.31
C GLY A 94 0.18 21.44 9.31
N PHE A 95 0.08 21.79 8.03
CA PHE A 95 -0.14 20.81 6.96
C PHE A 95 1.18 20.49 6.26
N ALA A 96 1.41 19.20 6.00
CA ALA A 96 2.45 18.77 5.09
C ALA A 96 1.90 18.76 3.65
N SER A 97 2.80 18.80 2.67
CA SER A 97 2.42 18.69 1.25
C SER A 97 3.40 17.78 0.54
N GLY A 98 3.03 17.24 -0.61
CA GLY A 98 3.94 16.33 -1.30
C GLY A 98 3.29 15.53 -2.40
N THR A 99 4.06 14.59 -2.92
CA THR A 99 3.61 13.61 -3.89
C THR A 99 4.00 12.21 -3.46
N GLY A 100 3.28 11.20 -3.95
CA GLY A 100 3.65 9.80 -3.71
C GLY A 100 3.22 8.89 -4.84
N PHE A 101 3.70 7.65 -4.81
CA PHE A 101 3.32 6.59 -5.72
C PHE A 101 3.56 5.23 -5.08
N ILE A 102 2.81 4.22 -5.53
CA ILE A 102 3.09 2.82 -5.21
C ILE A 102 4.03 2.22 -6.26
N PHE A 103 4.82 1.21 -5.89
CA PHE A 103 5.78 0.58 -6.79
C PHE A 103 5.74 -0.95 -6.78
N ASP A 104 6.24 -1.54 -7.86
CA ASP A 104 6.31 -2.98 -8.05
C ASP A 104 7.52 -3.64 -7.35
N GLN A 105 7.69 -4.95 -7.49
CA GLN A 105 8.78 -5.68 -6.84
C GLN A 105 10.18 -5.22 -7.28
N THR A 106 10.30 -4.58 -8.44
CA THR A 106 11.55 -4.05 -8.97
C THR A 106 11.81 -2.60 -8.54
N GLY A 107 10.92 -2.03 -7.73
CA GLY A 107 10.95 -0.64 -7.30
C GLY A 107 10.48 0.34 -8.38
N GLN A 108 9.87 -0.14 -9.47
CA GLN A 108 9.36 0.74 -10.52
C GLN A 108 7.98 1.28 -10.14
N PRO A 109 7.73 2.59 -10.31
CA PRO A 109 6.41 3.17 -10.08
C PRO A 109 5.34 2.48 -10.94
N LEU A 110 4.22 2.12 -10.33
CA LEU A 110 3.06 1.55 -11.03
C LEU A 110 2.13 2.61 -11.61
N GLN A 111 2.35 3.87 -11.24
CA GLN A 111 1.67 5.07 -11.73
C GLN A 111 2.61 6.27 -11.63
N ALA A 112 2.23 7.38 -12.26
CA ALA A 112 2.93 8.64 -12.04
C ALA A 112 2.74 9.11 -10.59
N PRO A 113 3.71 9.83 -10.01
CA PRO A 113 3.52 10.46 -8.70
C PRO A 113 2.29 11.37 -8.68
N VAL A 114 1.52 11.27 -7.61
CA VAL A 114 0.26 11.98 -7.41
C VAL A 114 0.29 12.80 -6.14
N VAL A 115 -0.52 13.87 -6.09
CA VAL A 115 -0.55 14.79 -4.96
C VAL A 115 -1.15 14.10 -3.75
N LEU A 116 -0.48 14.23 -2.60
CA LEU A 116 -0.97 13.68 -1.35
C LEU A 116 -2.14 14.50 -0.80
N GLY A 117 -3.13 13.81 -0.24
CA GLY A 117 -4.07 14.44 0.69
C GLY A 117 -3.34 14.83 1.97
N SER A 118 -3.73 15.95 2.59
CA SER A 118 -3.18 16.37 3.87
C SER A 118 -4.27 16.81 4.84
N ALA A 119 -4.12 16.43 6.10
CA ALA A 119 -4.90 16.94 7.21
C ALA A 119 -4.00 17.20 8.42
N ALA A 120 -4.48 18.05 9.32
CA ALA A 120 -3.87 18.30 10.62
C ALA A 120 -4.97 18.20 11.69
N SER A 121 -4.59 17.73 12.87
CA SER A 121 -5.50 17.54 14.00
C SER A 121 -5.03 18.36 15.20
N ASP A 122 -5.99 18.71 16.07
CA ASP A 122 -5.76 19.54 17.25
C ASP A 122 -4.93 18.81 18.34
N ASP A 123 -4.72 17.51 18.20
CA ASP A 123 -3.81 16.71 19.01
C ASP A 123 -2.35 16.74 18.53
N GLY A 124 -2.04 17.58 17.53
CA GLY A 124 -0.69 17.72 16.99
C GLY A 124 -0.34 16.74 15.88
N ALA A 125 -1.27 15.87 15.46
CA ALA A 125 -1.01 14.94 14.36
C ALA A 125 -1.12 15.60 12.97
N ILE A 126 -0.22 15.20 12.08
CA ILE A 126 -0.24 15.53 10.65
C ILE A 126 -0.51 14.24 9.88
N PHE A 127 -1.51 14.22 9.01
CA PHE A 127 -1.86 13.08 8.19
C PHE A 127 -1.56 13.34 6.72
N LEU A 128 -0.98 12.35 6.06
CA LEU A 128 -0.68 12.32 4.63
C LEU A 128 -1.38 11.10 4.03
N GLY A 129 -2.27 11.32 3.07
CA GLY A 129 -3.03 10.26 2.40
C GLY A 129 -2.60 10.10 0.94
N LEU A 130 -2.36 8.86 0.52
CA LEU A 130 -2.14 8.48 -0.88
C LEU A 130 -3.30 7.57 -1.30
N PHE A 131 -3.94 7.87 -2.44
CA PHE A 131 -5.17 7.21 -2.91
C PHE A 131 -4.98 6.53 -4.28
N PRO A 132 -4.23 5.42 -4.37
CA PRO A 132 -3.76 4.89 -5.65
C PRO A 132 -4.86 4.67 -6.69
N LEU A 133 -6.06 4.22 -6.28
CA LEU A 133 -7.16 3.90 -7.19
C LEU A 133 -7.93 5.13 -7.71
N LEU A 134 -7.98 6.23 -6.95
CA LEU A 134 -8.45 7.52 -7.47
C LEU A 134 -7.47 8.07 -8.50
N ASP A 135 -6.20 7.72 -8.34
CA ASP A 135 -5.05 8.14 -9.13
C ASP A 135 -4.65 7.12 -10.22
N GLU A 136 -5.64 6.38 -10.73
CA GLU A 136 -5.52 5.48 -11.89
C GLU A 136 -4.60 4.25 -11.73
N ALA A 137 -4.25 3.84 -10.50
CA ALA A 137 -3.65 2.53 -10.28
C ALA A 137 -4.57 1.43 -10.84
N PRO A 138 -4.03 0.41 -11.54
CA PRO A 138 -4.86 -0.71 -11.98
C PRO A 138 -5.55 -1.42 -10.80
N THR A 139 -6.81 -1.80 -10.94
CA THR A 139 -7.63 -2.35 -9.83
C THR A 139 -7.21 -3.76 -9.36
N ASN A 140 -6.35 -4.45 -10.10
CA ASN A 140 -5.75 -5.74 -9.73
C ASN A 140 -4.23 -5.62 -9.49
N THR A 141 -3.77 -4.45 -9.06
CA THR A 141 -2.35 -4.17 -8.84
C THR A 141 -1.82 -4.91 -7.62
N ARG A 142 -0.59 -5.41 -7.75
CA ARG A 142 0.23 -5.87 -6.63
C ARG A 142 1.36 -4.87 -6.44
N PHE A 143 1.46 -4.28 -5.26
CA PHE A 143 2.52 -3.33 -4.95
C PHE A 143 3.30 -3.75 -3.71
N TYR A 144 4.61 -3.52 -3.76
CA TYR A 144 5.60 -4.01 -2.80
C TYR A 144 6.08 -2.89 -1.87
N GLY A 145 5.49 -1.71 -2.00
CA GLY A 145 5.78 -0.55 -1.20
C GLY A 145 5.27 0.71 -1.88
N PHE A 146 5.59 1.85 -1.28
CA PHE A 146 5.23 3.15 -1.79
C PHE A 146 6.25 4.19 -1.34
N ASN A 147 6.37 5.25 -2.15
CA ASN A 147 7.22 6.39 -1.84
C ASN A 147 6.35 7.63 -1.57
N MET A 148 6.80 8.46 -0.64
CA MET A 148 6.24 9.78 -0.37
C MET A 148 7.36 10.81 -0.30
N ASP A 149 7.35 11.75 -1.24
CA ASP A 149 8.17 12.95 -1.21
C ASP A 149 7.34 14.07 -0.57
N ILE A 150 7.66 14.41 0.67
CA ILE A 150 6.88 15.32 1.51
C ILE A 150 7.68 16.57 1.83
N THR A 151 6.98 17.67 2.07
CA THR A 151 7.51 18.91 2.64
C THR A 151 6.73 19.17 3.91
N LEU A 152 7.44 19.19 5.03
CA LEU A 152 6.88 19.42 6.35
C LEU A 152 6.44 20.88 6.51
N PRO A 153 5.51 21.20 7.43
CA PRO A 153 5.19 22.59 7.73
C PRO A 153 6.42 23.32 8.31
N ASN A 154 6.45 24.65 8.14
CA ASN A 154 7.47 25.51 8.75
C ASN A 154 6.97 26.01 10.11
N ASN A 155 7.14 25.18 11.14
CA ASN A 155 6.78 25.44 12.52
C ASN A 155 7.87 24.93 13.48
N PRO A 156 9.04 25.60 13.52
CA PRO A 156 10.27 25.07 14.11
C PRO A 156 10.22 24.84 15.62
N GLY A 157 9.14 25.24 16.30
CA GLY A 157 8.92 24.96 17.72
C GLY A 157 8.43 23.53 18.00
N PHE A 158 8.11 22.76 16.96
CA PHE A 158 7.61 21.40 17.06
C PHE A 158 8.48 20.39 16.32
N GLU A 159 8.39 19.13 16.75
CA GLU A 159 9.08 17.99 16.16
C GLU A 159 8.18 16.75 16.15
N VAL A 160 8.48 15.82 15.25
CA VAL A 160 7.81 14.51 15.20
C VAL A 160 8.22 13.66 16.40
N THR A 161 7.25 13.00 17.03
CA THR A 161 7.43 12.21 18.25
C THR A 161 6.97 10.76 18.12
N ASP A 162 6.10 10.46 17.16
CA ASP A 162 5.64 9.11 16.84
C ASP A 162 5.08 9.06 15.42
N GLU A 163 5.00 7.87 14.83
CA GLU A 163 4.55 7.68 13.45
C GLU A 163 3.73 6.40 13.27
N ASP A 164 2.65 6.50 12.49
CA ASP A 164 1.83 5.36 12.13
C ASP A 164 1.69 5.24 10.61
N LEU A 165 1.82 4.03 10.09
CA LEU A 165 1.31 3.66 8.77
C LEU A 165 -0.03 2.96 8.92
N ARG A 166 -1.02 3.37 8.12
CA ARG A 166 -2.34 2.74 8.04
C ARG A 166 -2.74 2.50 6.59
N LEU A 167 -3.34 1.34 6.32
CA LEU A 167 -3.94 0.99 5.03
C LEU A 167 -5.43 0.74 5.26
N PHE A 168 -6.28 1.40 4.50
CA PHE A 168 -7.73 1.26 4.57
C PHE A 168 -8.30 0.75 3.26
N GLY A 169 -9.10 -0.32 3.33
CA GLY A 169 -9.81 -0.88 2.17
C GLY A 169 -10.85 0.05 1.54
N GLY A 170 -11.11 1.20 2.16
CA GLY A 170 -12.08 2.21 1.75
C GLY A 170 -13.54 1.80 1.96
N GLN A 171 -14.46 2.51 1.32
CA GLN A 171 -15.91 2.37 1.49
C GLN A 171 -16.59 2.16 0.15
N ILE A 172 -17.51 1.19 0.09
CA ILE A 172 -18.28 0.84 -1.12
C ILE A 172 -19.75 1.09 -0.81
N GLN A 173 -20.41 1.89 -1.64
CA GLN A 173 -21.85 2.06 -1.58
C GLN A 173 -22.53 0.96 -2.40
N VAL A 174 -23.37 0.15 -1.76
CA VAL A 174 -24.21 -0.86 -2.42
C VAL A 174 -25.66 -0.61 -2.01
N ALA A 175 -26.47 -0.12 -2.96
CA ALA A 175 -27.83 0.36 -2.70
C ALA A 175 -27.83 1.37 -1.53
N ASP A 176 -28.53 1.07 -0.44
CA ASP A 176 -28.65 1.93 0.74
C ASP A 176 -27.62 1.60 1.85
N GLN A 177 -26.64 0.74 1.57
CA GLN A 177 -25.62 0.30 2.53
C GLN A 177 -24.22 0.76 2.15
N VAL A 178 -23.46 1.19 3.15
CA VAL A 178 -22.01 1.37 3.06
C VAL A 178 -21.35 0.12 3.63
N ILE A 179 -20.60 -0.59 2.80
CA ILE A 179 -19.78 -1.72 3.22
C ILE A 179 -18.30 -1.35 3.11
N GLN A 180 -17.47 -1.94 3.96
CA GLN A 180 -16.04 -1.68 3.93
C GLN A 180 -15.38 -2.47 2.81
N GLY A 181 -14.61 -1.79 1.97
CA GLY A 181 -13.76 -2.46 0.99
C GLY A 181 -12.63 -3.24 1.68
N GLN A 182 -12.04 -4.17 0.94
CA GLN A 182 -10.99 -5.04 1.43
C GLN A 182 -9.83 -5.08 0.45
N PHE A 183 -8.64 -5.38 0.95
CA PHE A 183 -7.44 -5.60 0.15
C PHE A 183 -6.76 -6.90 0.59
N GLY A 184 -5.91 -7.45 -0.28
CA GLY A 184 -5.10 -8.63 0.03
C GLY A 184 -3.74 -8.23 0.59
N ILE A 185 -3.26 -9.00 1.57
CA ILE A 185 -1.86 -9.08 1.97
C ILE A 185 -1.33 -10.44 1.50
N GLY A 186 -0.25 -10.43 0.73
CA GLY A 186 0.35 -11.62 0.15
C GLY A 186 -0.55 -12.32 -0.86
N LEU A 187 -0.19 -13.55 -1.23
CA LEU A 187 -1.07 -14.43 -2.01
C LEU A 187 -2.08 -15.09 -1.08
N GLN A 188 -3.38 -14.78 -1.17
CA GLN A 188 -4.45 -15.71 -0.74
C GLN A 188 -5.75 -15.64 -1.56
N VAL A 189 -6.14 -16.83 -2.04
CA VAL A 189 -7.39 -17.33 -2.66
C VAL A 189 -7.80 -16.74 -4.02
N ALA A 190 -8.20 -17.63 -4.95
CA ALA A 190 -8.57 -17.34 -6.33
C ALA A 190 -9.66 -16.27 -6.47
N ASP A 191 -9.49 -15.36 -7.44
CA ASP A 191 -10.39 -14.23 -7.76
C ASP A 191 -11.82 -14.64 -8.15
N THR A 192 -12.06 -15.93 -8.23
CA THR A 192 -13.36 -16.54 -8.46
C THR A 192 -13.49 -17.68 -7.48
N GLY A 193 -14.54 -17.66 -6.66
CA GLY A 193 -14.88 -18.75 -5.74
C GLY A 193 -15.26 -20.02 -6.50
N SER A 194 -14.29 -20.68 -7.13
CA SER A 194 -14.44 -22.02 -7.66
C SER A 194 -13.65 -22.99 -6.78
N THR A 195 -14.09 -23.11 -5.52
CA THR A 195 -13.84 -24.31 -4.71
C THR A 195 -14.26 -25.57 -5.47
N ALA A 196 -15.17 -25.46 -6.46
CA ALA A 196 -15.53 -26.53 -7.38
C ALA A 196 -14.34 -27.04 -8.22
N ILE A 197 -13.40 -26.20 -8.65
CA ILE A 197 -12.23 -26.66 -9.43
C ILE A 197 -11.28 -27.44 -8.51
N GLU A 198 -11.02 -26.95 -7.29
CA GLU A 198 -10.20 -27.68 -6.32
C GLU A 198 -10.87 -28.98 -5.86
N LEU A 199 -12.19 -28.98 -5.67
CA LEU A 199 -12.95 -30.19 -5.37
C LEU A 199 -12.91 -31.19 -6.53
N VAL A 200 -12.99 -30.72 -7.78
CA VAL A 200 -12.88 -31.57 -8.98
C VAL A 200 -11.49 -32.17 -9.09
N PHE A 201 -10.41 -31.40 -8.85
CA PHE A 201 -9.05 -31.94 -8.81
C PHE A 201 -8.87 -32.94 -7.66
N ALA A 202 -9.40 -32.65 -6.47
CA ALA A 202 -9.36 -33.58 -5.34
C ALA A 202 -10.13 -34.88 -5.62
N LEU A 203 -11.33 -34.80 -6.22
CA LEU A 203 -12.10 -35.99 -6.62
C LEU A 203 -11.41 -36.78 -7.74
N LEU A 204 -10.79 -36.10 -8.72
CA LEU A 204 -10.03 -36.76 -9.79
C LEU A 204 -8.85 -37.56 -9.22
N VAL A 205 -8.08 -36.96 -8.30
CA VAL A 205 -6.95 -37.63 -7.62
C VAL A 205 -7.44 -38.80 -6.76
N LEU A 206 -8.57 -38.67 -6.06
CA LEU A 206 -9.17 -39.74 -5.26
C LEU A 206 -9.70 -40.90 -6.14
N SER A 207 -10.24 -40.59 -7.32
CA SER A 207 -10.71 -41.59 -8.28
C SER A 207 -9.56 -42.36 -8.98
N ALA A 208 -8.43 -41.69 -9.23
CA ALA A 208 -7.24 -42.31 -9.80
C ALA A 208 -6.57 -43.27 -8.81
N THR A 209 -6.47 -42.88 -7.53
CA THR A 209 -5.87 -43.69 -6.46
C THR A 209 -6.74 -44.90 -6.07
N SER A 210 -8.06 -44.76 -6.10
CA SER A 210 -8.98 -45.89 -5.89
C SER A 210 -8.90 -46.95 -6.99
N LYS A 211 -8.76 -46.55 -8.26
CA LYS A 211 -8.57 -47.50 -9.38
C LYS A 211 -7.24 -48.27 -9.31
N LEU A 212 -6.16 -47.63 -8.86
CA LEU A 212 -4.87 -48.29 -8.63
C LEU A 212 -4.93 -49.35 -7.50
N ARG A 213 -5.77 -49.13 -6.48
CA ARG A 213 -5.93 -50.08 -5.37
C ARG A 213 -6.65 -51.37 -5.77
N VAL A 214 -7.61 -51.29 -6.69
CA VAL A 214 -8.36 -52.47 -7.18
C VAL A 214 -7.51 -53.35 -8.12
N LEU A 215 -6.61 -52.75 -8.90
CA LEU A 215 -5.72 -53.49 -9.82
C LEU A 215 -4.54 -54.20 -9.13
N SER A 216 -4.28 -53.93 -7.85
CA SER A 216 -3.21 -54.60 -7.08
C SER A 216 -3.67 -55.82 -6.26
N ARG A 217 -4.94 -56.23 -6.42
CA ARG A 217 -5.57 -57.35 -5.70
C ARG A 217 -6.01 -58.52 -6.61
N HIS A 218 -5.35 -58.70 -7.75
CA HIS A 218 -5.47 -59.91 -8.56
C HIS A 218 -4.10 -60.55 -8.76
#